data_AF-L7FBL1-F1
#
_entry.id   AF-L7FBL1-F1
#
_cell.length_a   1.000
_cell.length_b   1.000
_cell.length_c   1.000
_cell.angle_alpha   90.00
_cell.angle_beta   90.00
_cell.angle_gamma   90.00
#
_symmetry.space_group_name_H-M   'P 1'
#
loop_
_entity.id
_entity.type
_entity.pdbx_description
1 polymer ?
#
loop_
_entity_poly.entity_id
_entity_poly.type
_entity_poly.pdbx_seq_one_letter_code
_entity_poly.pdbx_strand_id
1 'polypeptide(L)'
;MTADEVGSVDGLGSRRQTLARVKGTPLSSTSGLSGLKAVIDLDPPGAPEPLIAIRADLTDDTSVRTAVDATAGQLGGLDIPVNNAGIGAGGTVEDNPDAEWHRVLDVNVLGTVRTTRAALPYLRRSSHAAIVNTCSIASAAGLPRRALYPVGKGAVLSLTLATAADRVREGIRVDCVNPGTADTPWGTWLLDTADEVAAAVVHLASPAAASVTGIALAVDGAMRGLRPRPAVGA
;
A
#
# COMPACT_ATOMS: atom_id res chain seq x y z
N MET A 1 -5.06 6.93 -9.75
CA MET A 1 -4.86 5.58 -9.24
C MET A 1 -6.19 4.87 -9.39
N THR A 2 -6.25 3.77 -10.12
CA THR A 2 -7.48 2.99 -10.37
C THR A 2 -7.54 1.75 -9.49
N ALA A 3 -8.70 1.10 -9.39
CA ALA A 3 -8.85 -0.22 -8.77
C ALA A 3 -7.80 -1.25 -9.25
N ASP A 4 -7.51 -1.29 -10.55
CA ASP A 4 -6.53 -2.22 -11.14
C ASP A 4 -5.10 -1.99 -10.64
N GLU A 5 -4.80 -0.76 -10.25
CA GLU A 5 -3.47 -0.29 -9.82
C GLU A 5 -3.22 -0.49 -8.32
N VAL A 6 -4.28 -0.51 -7.50
CA VAL A 6 -4.22 -0.88 -6.08
C VAL A 6 -4.41 -2.38 -5.90
N GLY A 7 -4.97 -3.09 -6.88
CA GLY A 7 -5.24 -4.52 -6.77
C GLY A 7 -6.50 -4.83 -5.94
N SER A 8 -6.95 -6.09 -6.02
CA SER A 8 -8.21 -6.54 -5.44
C SER A 8 -8.29 -6.29 -3.92
N VAL A 9 -9.37 -5.64 -3.49
CA VAL A 9 -9.80 -5.47 -2.09
C VAL A 9 -10.26 -6.77 -1.44
N ASP A 10 -10.72 -7.72 -2.26
CA ASP A 10 -11.29 -8.98 -1.79
C ASP A 10 -10.25 -10.13 -1.78
N GLY A 11 -9.02 -9.88 -2.23
CA GLY A 11 -8.09 -10.92 -2.63
C GLY A 11 -6.79 -10.94 -1.85
N LEU A 12 -6.61 -11.99 -1.06
CA LEU A 12 -5.31 -12.61 -0.83
C LEU A 12 -4.40 -12.49 -2.07
N GLY A 13 -3.35 -11.64 -2.04
CA GLY A 13 -2.21 -11.78 -2.95
C GLY A 13 -2.01 -10.77 -4.09
N SER A 14 -2.15 -9.45 -3.88
CA SER A 14 -1.48 -8.51 -4.79
C SER A 14 0.04 -8.55 -4.51
N ARG A 15 0.89 -8.83 -5.51
CA ARG A 15 2.36 -8.75 -5.37
C ARG A 15 2.93 -7.42 -5.90
N ARG A 16 2.04 -6.44 -6.13
CA ARG A 16 2.34 -5.18 -6.83
C ARG A 16 2.77 -4.10 -5.87
N GLN A 17 3.88 -3.44 -6.19
CA GLN A 17 4.22 -2.12 -5.68
C GLN A 17 4.02 -1.08 -6.77
N THR A 18 3.58 0.11 -6.37
CA THR A 18 3.25 1.14 -7.34
C THR A 18 4.05 2.41 -7.07
N LEU A 19 4.59 3.01 -8.12
CA LEU A 19 5.54 4.12 -8.04
C LEU A 19 5.12 5.28 -8.95
N ALA A 20 5.27 6.51 -8.44
CA ALA A 20 4.85 7.71 -9.17
C ALA A 20 5.83 8.88 -9.02
N ARG A 21 5.83 9.73 -10.07
CA ARG A 21 6.46 11.05 -10.11
C ARG A 21 5.40 12.10 -10.48
N VAL A 22 5.34 13.17 -9.71
CA VAL A 22 4.53 14.37 -9.95
C VAL A 22 5.42 15.42 -10.63
N LYS A 23 5.17 15.72 -11.92
CA LYS A 23 5.87 16.81 -12.63
C LYS A 23 4.99 18.07 -12.71
N GLY A 24 5.45 19.17 -12.11
CA GLY A 24 5.25 20.53 -12.64
C GLY A 24 3.84 21.14 -12.63
N THR A 25 2.85 20.57 -11.92
CA THR A 25 1.53 21.22 -11.74
C THR A 25 1.27 21.47 -10.26
N PRO A 26 0.85 22.68 -9.85
CA PRO A 26 0.31 22.89 -8.50
C PRO A 26 -0.93 22.00 -8.34
N LEU A 27 -0.88 21.04 -7.42
CA LEU A 27 -1.94 20.04 -7.20
C LEU A 27 -3.20 20.61 -6.53
N SER A 28 -3.46 21.92 -6.67
CA SER A 28 -4.62 22.58 -6.07
C SER A 28 -5.91 22.44 -6.88
N SER A 29 -5.90 21.82 -8.07
CA SER A 29 -7.07 21.89 -8.97
C SER A 29 -7.42 20.67 -9.83
N THR A 30 -6.84 19.48 -9.65
CA THR A 30 -7.24 18.32 -10.46
C THR A 30 -7.46 17.03 -9.66
N SER A 31 -8.66 16.50 -9.86
CA SER A 31 -9.15 15.17 -9.51
C SER A 31 -8.13 14.05 -9.75
N GLY A 32 -7.69 13.41 -8.66
CA GLY A 32 -7.05 12.09 -8.69
C GLY A 32 -5.59 12.05 -9.14
N LEU A 33 -4.85 11.04 -8.67
CA LEU A 33 -3.54 10.68 -9.25
C LEU A 33 -3.75 10.11 -10.67
N SER A 34 -4.01 10.95 -11.67
CA SER A 34 -3.75 10.64 -13.10
C SER A 34 -2.24 10.46 -13.39
N GLY A 35 -1.42 10.44 -12.33
CA GLY A 35 0.03 10.38 -12.33
C GLY A 35 0.62 9.06 -11.84
N LEU A 36 -0.12 7.95 -11.84
CA LEU A 36 0.56 6.65 -11.80
C LEU A 36 1.44 6.56 -13.05
N LYS A 37 2.71 6.22 -12.88
CA LYS A 37 3.63 6.12 -14.02
C LYS A 37 4.35 4.79 -14.08
N ALA A 38 4.48 4.07 -12.96
CA ALA A 38 5.11 2.76 -12.95
C ALA A 38 4.53 1.80 -11.91
N VAL A 39 4.59 0.51 -12.22
CA VAL A 39 4.31 -0.62 -11.33
C VAL A 39 5.52 -1.55 -11.34
N ILE A 40 5.85 -2.06 -10.16
CA ILE A 40 6.83 -3.13 -9.98
C ILE A 40 6.09 -4.36 -9.43
N ASP A 41 6.20 -5.49 -10.11
CA ASP A 41 5.56 -6.76 -9.70
C ASP A 41 6.44 -7.97 -10.07
N LEU A 42 6.22 -9.12 -9.44
CA LEU A 42 6.91 -10.37 -9.78
C LEU A 42 6.56 -10.88 -11.19
N ASP A 43 5.32 -10.66 -11.60
CA ASP A 43 4.71 -11.00 -12.89
C ASP A 43 3.85 -9.81 -13.37
N PRO A 44 4.49 -8.72 -13.82
CA PRO A 44 3.75 -7.54 -14.24
C PRO A 44 2.90 -7.91 -15.46
N PRO A 45 1.56 -7.78 -15.40
CA PRO A 45 0.73 -7.99 -16.59
C PRO A 45 1.14 -6.99 -17.66
N GLY A 46 0.73 -7.22 -18.92
CA GLY A 46 0.82 -6.20 -19.96
C GLY A 46 0.14 -4.92 -19.46
N ALA A 47 0.95 -3.98 -18.98
CA ALA A 47 0.44 -2.77 -18.35
C ALA A 47 -0.14 -1.89 -19.47
N PRO A 48 -1.38 -1.38 -19.32
CA PRO A 48 -1.93 -0.49 -20.33
C PRO A 48 -1.04 0.75 -20.42
N GLU A 49 -0.65 1.12 -21.65
CA GLU A 49 0.11 2.36 -21.86
C GLU A 49 -0.67 3.55 -21.27
N PRO A 50 0.00 4.52 -20.61
CA PRO A 50 1.44 4.73 -20.53
C PRO A 50 2.10 4.16 -19.24
N LEU A 51 1.53 3.13 -18.61
CA LEU A 51 2.06 2.58 -17.36
C LEU A 51 3.33 1.75 -17.61
N ILE A 52 4.44 2.12 -16.96
CA ILE A 52 5.69 1.37 -17.00
C ILE A 52 5.57 0.15 -16.10
N ALA A 53 5.72 -1.04 -16.64
CA ALA A 53 5.77 -2.29 -15.87
C ALA A 53 7.21 -2.77 -15.75
N ILE A 54 7.69 -2.98 -14.52
CA ILE A 54 9.02 -3.54 -14.25
C ILE A 54 8.87 -4.79 -13.39
N ARG A 55 9.59 -5.85 -13.76
CA ARG A 55 9.62 -7.07 -12.96
C ARG A 55 10.51 -6.87 -11.72
N ALA A 56 10.01 -7.21 -10.52
CA ALA A 56 10.85 -7.42 -9.35
C ALA A 56 10.29 -8.47 -8.39
N ASP A 57 11.21 -9.18 -7.74
CA ASP A 57 10.91 -10.03 -6.60
C ASP A 57 11.16 -9.26 -5.30
N LEU A 58 10.11 -9.05 -4.51
CA LEU A 58 10.19 -8.30 -3.25
C LEU A 58 10.95 -9.04 -2.14
N THR A 59 11.25 -10.33 -2.33
CA THR A 59 12.08 -11.11 -1.42
C THR A 59 13.58 -10.87 -1.66
N ASP A 60 13.96 -10.29 -2.81
CA ASP A 60 15.35 -9.98 -3.19
C ASP A 60 15.63 -8.46 -3.15
N ASP A 61 16.52 -8.03 -2.25
CA ASP A 61 16.92 -6.62 -2.12
C ASP A 61 17.58 -6.07 -3.39
N THR A 62 18.32 -6.89 -4.14
CA THR A 62 18.95 -6.49 -5.40
C THR A 62 17.88 -6.26 -6.46
N SER A 63 16.95 -7.21 -6.61
CA SER A 63 15.81 -7.08 -7.52
C SER A 63 14.99 -5.81 -7.27
N VAL A 64 14.67 -5.52 -6.00
CA VAL A 64 13.92 -4.32 -5.62
C VAL A 64 14.69 -3.04 -5.95
N ARG A 65 15.97 -2.95 -5.59
CA ARG A 65 16.80 -1.76 -5.89
C ARG A 65 16.90 -1.50 -7.37
N THR A 66 17.21 -2.53 -8.16
CA THR A 66 17.30 -2.40 -9.62
C THR A 66 15.99 -1.91 -10.22
N ALA A 67 14.84 -2.41 -9.77
CA ALA A 67 13.54 -1.99 -10.29
C ALA A 67 13.13 -0.58 -9.86
N VAL A 68 13.44 -0.17 -8.62
CA VAL A 68 13.23 1.22 -8.15
C VAL A 68 14.12 2.19 -8.90
N ASP A 69 15.40 1.87 -9.08
CA ASP A 69 16.35 2.72 -9.81
C ASP A 69 15.96 2.85 -11.28
N ALA A 70 15.55 1.74 -11.93
CA ALA A 70 15.06 1.74 -13.30
C ALA A 70 13.78 2.59 -13.45
N THR A 71 12.85 2.47 -12.51
CA THR A 71 11.64 3.30 -12.47
C THR A 71 12.01 4.77 -12.34
N ALA A 72 12.82 5.13 -11.35
CA ALA A 72 13.21 6.51 -11.11
C ALA A 72 13.98 7.10 -12.31
N GLY A 73 14.81 6.30 -12.99
CA GLY A 73 15.49 6.68 -14.23
C GLY A 73 14.51 7.05 -15.34
N GLN A 74 13.49 6.21 -15.58
CA GLN A 74 12.48 6.45 -16.61
C GLN A 74 11.55 7.63 -16.29
N LEU A 75 11.24 7.85 -15.01
CA LEU A 75 10.39 8.95 -14.56
C LEU A 75 11.13 10.29 -14.41
N GLY A 76 12.47 10.25 -14.33
CA GLY A 76 13.30 11.40 -13.98
C GLY A 76 13.25 11.76 -12.49
N GLY A 77 13.02 10.77 -11.62
CA GLY A 77 12.91 10.89 -10.17
C GLY A 77 11.79 10.01 -9.60
N LEU A 78 11.58 10.08 -8.29
CA LEU A 78 10.50 9.38 -7.60
C LEU A 78 9.98 10.25 -6.45
N ASP A 79 8.66 10.34 -6.33
CA ASP A 79 8.00 11.15 -5.29
C ASP A 79 7.14 10.30 -4.36
N ILE A 80 6.49 9.26 -4.89
CA ILE A 80 5.49 8.51 -4.15
C ILE A 80 5.64 7.01 -4.42
N PRO A 81 6.19 6.23 -3.48
CA PRO A 81 6.00 4.79 -3.43
C PRO A 81 4.72 4.42 -2.68
N VAL A 82 3.95 3.52 -3.27
CA VAL A 82 2.80 2.87 -2.66
C VAL A 82 3.15 1.41 -2.43
N ASN A 83 3.34 1.06 -1.15
CA ASN A 83 3.66 -0.29 -0.73
C ASN A 83 2.37 -1.09 -0.55
N ASN A 84 1.84 -1.63 -1.65
CA ASN A 84 0.60 -2.37 -1.68
C ASN A 84 0.77 -3.89 -1.56
N ALA A 85 1.91 -4.43 -2.02
CA ALA A 85 2.08 -5.86 -2.12
C ALA A 85 1.87 -6.59 -0.78
N GLY A 86 1.13 -7.68 -0.82
CA GLY A 86 0.99 -8.61 0.28
C GLY A 86 0.32 -9.91 -0.13
N ILE A 87 0.82 -11.01 0.41
CA ILE A 87 0.22 -12.34 0.36
C ILE A 87 -0.45 -12.62 1.70
N GLY A 88 -1.53 -13.40 1.71
CA GLY A 88 -2.13 -13.79 2.98
C GLY A 88 -2.05 -15.28 3.24
N ALA A 89 -2.47 -15.61 4.45
CA ALA A 89 -2.44 -16.95 5.02
C ALA A 89 -3.69 -17.14 5.87
N GLY A 90 -4.24 -18.35 5.83
CA GLY A 90 -5.33 -18.78 6.69
C GLY A 90 -4.79 -19.71 7.79
N GLY A 91 -5.55 -19.84 8.87
CA GLY A 91 -5.21 -20.70 9.99
C GLY A 91 -4.89 -19.94 11.28
N THR A 92 -4.89 -20.69 12.35
CA THR A 92 -4.42 -20.37 13.69
C THR A 92 -2.89 -20.39 13.74
N VAL A 93 -2.32 -20.17 14.93
CA VAL A 93 -0.86 -20.20 15.14
C VAL A 93 -0.27 -21.59 14.83
N GLU A 94 -1.06 -22.66 14.97
CA GLU A 94 -0.60 -24.05 14.84
C GLU A 94 -0.68 -24.57 13.40
N ASP A 95 -1.41 -23.88 12.52
CA ASP A 95 -1.76 -24.41 11.19
C ASP A 95 -0.67 -24.15 10.11
N ASN A 96 0.18 -23.13 10.30
CA ASN A 96 1.17 -22.72 9.30
C ASN A 96 2.58 -23.12 9.73
N PRO A 97 3.36 -23.82 8.89
CA PRO A 97 4.75 -24.14 9.19
C PRO A 97 5.63 -22.89 9.16
N ASP A 98 6.79 -22.92 9.83
CA ASP A 98 7.74 -21.79 9.88
C ASP A 98 8.11 -21.24 8.48
N ALA A 99 8.24 -22.12 7.48
CA ALA A 99 8.51 -21.72 6.10
C ALA A 99 7.43 -20.77 5.53
N GLU A 100 6.16 -20.99 5.88
CA GLU A 100 5.05 -20.12 5.46
C GLU A 100 5.07 -18.78 6.23
N TRP A 101 5.40 -18.82 7.53
CA TRP A 101 5.63 -17.59 8.31
C TRP A 101 6.72 -16.74 7.70
N HIS A 102 7.88 -17.34 7.41
CA HIS A 102 8.99 -16.65 6.77
C HIS A 102 8.58 -16.07 5.41
N ARG A 103 7.91 -16.85 4.56
CA ARG A 103 7.45 -16.39 3.24
C ARG A 103 6.52 -15.18 3.32
N VAL A 104 5.49 -15.24 4.18
CA VAL A 104 4.51 -14.16 4.33
C VAL A 104 5.13 -12.91 4.93
N LEU A 105 5.95 -13.05 5.96
CA LEU A 105 6.63 -11.90 6.57
C LEU A 105 7.69 -11.29 5.64
N ASP A 106 8.38 -12.11 4.86
CA ASP A 106 9.39 -11.64 3.92
C ASP A 106 8.76 -10.82 2.78
N VAL A 107 7.63 -11.27 2.22
CA VAL A 107 6.90 -10.49 1.21
C VAL A 107 6.21 -9.27 1.82
N ASN A 108 5.41 -9.45 2.88
CA ASN A 108 4.53 -8.39 3.37
C ASN A 108 5.27 -7.32 4.16
N VAL A 109 6.28 -7.70 4.95
CA VAL A 109 6.98 -6.78 5.85
C VAL A 109 8.32 -6.39 5.25
N LEU A 110 9.18 -7.37 4.97
CA LEU A 110 10.52 -7.07 4.47
C LEU A 110 10.48 -6.51 3.05
N GLY A 111 9.52 -6.93 2.21
CA GLY A 111 9.26 -6.31 0.91
C GLY A 111 8.96 -4.81 1.02
N THR A 112 8.08 -4.40 1.94
CA THR A 112 7.80 -2.98 2.23
C THR A 112 9.04 -2.24 2.72
N VAL A 113 9.85 -2.87 3.59
CA VAL A 113 11.11 -2.30 4.07
C VAL A 113 12.09 -2.08 2.92
N ARG A 114 12.30 -3.08 2.06
CA ARG A 114 13.21 -3.02 0.91
C ARG A 114 12.81 -1.92 -0.07
N THR A 115 11.53 -1.88 -0.45
CA THR A 115 11.00 -0.86 -1.38
C THR A 115 11.14 0.54 -0.79
N THR A 116 10.74 0.73 0.46
CA THR A 116 10.87 2.01 1.16
C THR A 116 12.34 2.45 1.21
N ARG A 117 13.25 1.55 1.63
CA ARG A 117 14.68 1.82 1.70
C ARG A 117 15.27 2.22 0.35
N ALA A 118 14.91 1.51 -0.72
CA ALA A 118 15.36 1.81 -2.07
C ALA A 118 14.81 3.15 -2.59
N ALA A 119 13.59 3.53 -2.21
CA ALA A 119 12.97 4.79 -2.62
C ALA A 119 13.53 6.03 -1.88
N LEU A 120 13.95 5.89 -0.61
CA LEU A 120 14.35 7.01 0.25
C LEU A 120 15.37 8.00 -0.37
N PRO A 121 16.45 7.57 -1.07
CA PRO A 121 17.37 8.50 -1.70
C PRO A 121 16.68 9.46 -2.68
N TYR A 122 15.68 8.98 -3.43
CA TYR A 122 14.91 9.77 -4.38
C TYR A 122 13.91 10.69 -3.68
N LEU A 123 13.24 10.18 -2.65
CA LEU A 123 12.27 10.93 -1.85
C LEU A 123 12.88 12.14 -1.17
N ARG A 124 14.12 12.03 -0.67
CA ARG A 124 14.87 13.15 -0.10
C ARG A 124 15.14 14.30 -1.07
N ARG A 125 15.02 14.05 -2.38
CA ARG A 125 15.17 15.06 -3.44
C ARG A 125 13.82 15.54 -3.98
N SER A 126 12.72 14.97 -3.51
CA SER A 126 11.37 15.34 -3.92
C SER A 126 10.83 16.47 -3.06
N SER A 127 10.06 17.38 -3.67
CA SER A 127 9.26 18.37 -2.95
C SER A 127 7.86 17.88 -2.59
N HIS A 128 7.50 16.64 -2.98
CA HIS A 128 6.19 16.04 -2.79
C HIS A 128 6.29 14.62 -2.20
N ALA A 129 7.30 14.38 -1.38
CA ALA A 129 7.61 13.04 -0.87
C ALA A 129 6.51 12.50 0.05
N ALA A 130 5.92 11.38 -0.34
CA ALA A 130 4.93 10.66 0.47
C ALA A 130 5.05 9.14 0.26
N ILE A 131 4.93 8.37 1.32
CA ILE A 131 4.89 6.91 1.27
C ILE A 131 3.51 6.48 1.76
N VAL A 132 2.84 5.62 1.01
CA VAL A 132 1.56 5.04 1.43
C VAL A 132 1.67 3.53 1.49
N ASN A 133 1.45 2.95 2.67
CA ASN A 133 1.44 1.49 2.85
C ASN A 133 -0.01 0.96 2.83
N THR A 134 -0.24 -0.21 2.24
CA THR A 134 -1.51 -0.91 2.35
C THR A 134 -1.45 -1.90 3.51
N CYS A 135 -2.13 -1.58 4.60
CA CYS A 135 -2.28 -2.43 5.78
C CYS A 135 -3.55 -3.31 5.62
N SER A 136 -4.29 -3.52 6.70
CA SER A 136 -5.60 -4.19 6.72
C SER A 136 -6.32 -3.81 8.01
N ILE A 137 -7.64 -3.88 8.04
CA ILE A 137 -8.39 -3.85 9.29
C ILE A 137 -7.94 -4.97 10.25
N ALA A 138 -7.49 -6.10 9.70
CA ALA A 138 -6.96 -7.20 10.48
C ALA A 138 -5.71 -6.81 11.29
N SER A 139 -4.99 -5.74 10.92
CA SER A 139 -3.87 -5.21 11.72
C SER A 139 -4.30 -4.77 13.13
N ALA A 140 -5.58 -4.40 13.31
CA ALA A 140 -6.11 -3.82 14.54
C ALA A 140 -7.31 -4.57 15.12
N ALA A 141 -7.81 -5.60 14.42
CA ALA A 141 -8.95 -6.41 14.84
C ALA A 141 -8.57 -7.91 14.81
N GLY A 142 -8.92 -8.64 15.87
CA GLY A 142 -8.74 -10.09 15.91
C GLY A 142 -9.73 -10.80 14.99
N LEU A 143 -9.22 -11.60 14.05
CA LEU A 143 -10.03 -12.40 13.12
C LEU A 143 -9.78 -13.90 13.35
N PRO A 144 -10.84 -14.72 13.54
CA PRO A 144 -10.68 -16.17 13.69
C PRO A 144 -9.97 -16.81 12.50
N ARG A 145 -9.05 -17.76 12.77
CA ARG A 145 -8.26 -18.48 11.75
C ARG A 145 -7.50 -17.56 10.79
N ARG A 146 -7.01 -16.42 11.30
CA ARG A 146 -6.14 -15.48 10.58
C ARG A 146 -5.01 -15.06 11.52
N ALA A 147 -4.13 -15.98 11.93
CA ALA A 147 -3.03 -15.62 12.83
C ALA A 147 -1.89 -14.91 12.07
N LEU A 148 -1.38 -15.53 11.00
CA LEU A 148 -0.15 -15.10 10.32
C LEU A 148 -0.31 -13.79 9.53
N TYR A 149 -1.33 -13.68 8.67
CA TYR A 149 -1.50 -12.48 7.84
C TYR A 149 -1.68 -11.18 8.65
N PRO A 150 -2.53 -11.14 9.70
CA PRO A 150 -2.68 -9.97 10.55
C PRO A 150 -1.42 -9.58 11.31
N VAL A 151 -0.60 -10.54 11.73
CA VAL A 151 0.73 -10.24 12.30
C VAL A 151 1.58 -9.46 11.28
N GLY A 152 1.63 -9.92 10.03
CA GLY A 152 2.33 -9.21 8.95
C GLY A 152 1.79 -7.79 8.73
N LYS A 153 0.46 -7.61 8.64
CA LYS A 153 -0.13 -6.29 8.43
C LYS A 153 -0.04 -5.38 9.67
N GLY A 154 -0.03 -5.92 10.88
CA GLY A 154 0.25 -5.20 12.12
C GLY A 154 1.71 -4.71 12.20
N ALA A 155 2.65 -5.52 11.70
CA ALA A 155 4.04 -5.11 11.57
C ALA A 155 4.21 -3.96 10.56
N VAL A 156 3.51 -4.00 9.42
CA VAL A 156 3.51 -2.88 8.45
C VAL A 156 2.90 -1.60 9.06
N LEU A 157 1.84 -1.71 9.86
CA LEU A 157 1.28 -0.57 10.59
C LEU A 157 2.33 0.04 11.55
N SER A 158 3.00 -0.79 12.34
CA SER A 158 4.04 -0.31 13.27
C SER A 158 5.23 0.31 12.53
N LEU A 159 5.64 -0.29 11.39
CA LEU A 159 6.68 0.24 10.52
C LEU A 159 6.29 1.62 9.94
N THR A 160 5.02 1.81 9.58
CA THR A 160 4.49 3.09 9.07
C THR A 160 4.70 4.20 10.10
N LEU A 161 4.30 3.95 11.35
CA LEU A 161 4.44 4.91 12.44
C LEU A 161 5.90 5.24 12.74
N ALA A 162 6.76 4.21 12.81
CA ALA A 162 8.19 4.39 13.05
C ALA A 162 8.87 5.19 11.93
N THR A 163 8.56 4.86 10.67
CA THR A 163 9.15 5.55 9.51
C THR A 163 8.65 6.99 9.41
N ALA A 164 7.38 7.26 9.73
CA ALA A 164 6.85 8.62 9.81
C ALA A 164 7.63 9.46 10.84
N ALA A 165 7.84 8.91 12.04
CA ALA A 165 8.59 9.57 13.10
C ALA A 165 10.05 9.86 12.69
N ASP A 166 10.71 8.89 12.05
CA ASP A 166 12.09 9.04 11.58
C ASP A 166 12.25 10.08 10.47
N ARG A 167 11.24 10.22 9.60
CA ARG A 167 11.35 11.01 8.36
C ARG A 167 10.64 12.36 8.40
N VAL A 168 9.93 12.68 9.49
CA VAL A 168 9.22 13.95 9.65
C VAL A 168 10.13 15.17 9.43
N ARG A 169 11.39 15.11 9.89
CA ARG A 169 12.37 16.20 9.70
C ARG A 169 12.88 16.33 8.27
N GLU A 170 12.78 15.25 7.49
CA GLU A 170 13.12 15.23 6.06
C GLU A 170 11.94 15.70 5.19
N GLY A 171 10.77 15.98 5.78
CA GLY A 171 9.57 16.37 5.05
C GLY A 171 8.91 15.23 4.27
N ILE A 172 9.28 13.97 4.55
CA ILE A 172 8.69 12.79 3.92
C ILE A 172 7.54 12.29 4.78
N ARG A 173 6.33 12.33 4.23
CA ARG A 173 5.12 11.83 4.91
C ARG A 173 5.01 10.32 4.74
N VAL A 174 4.55 9.62 5.76
CA VAL A 174 4.38 8.17 5.72
C VAL A 174 3.08 7.80 6.40
N ASP A 175 2.15 7.23 5.65
CA ASP A 175 0.81 6.86 6.11
C ASP A 175 0.42 5.47 5.61
N CYS A 176 -0.67 4.92 6.14
CA CYS A 176 -1.25 3.70 5.61
C CYS A 176 -2.77 3.77 5.45
N VAL A 177 -3.29 2.96 4.54
CA VAL A 177 -4.73 2.66 4.42
C VAL A 177 -5.02 1.28 5.03
N ASN A 178 -6.17 1.14 5.67
CA ASN A 178 -6.65 -0.11 6.25
C ASN A 178 -7.96 -0.53 5.56
N PRO A 179 -7.88 -1.28 4.45
CA PRO A 179 -9.02 -1.93 3.81
C PRO A 179 -9.77 -2.87 4.77
N GLY A 180 -11.07 -3.00 4.56
CA GLY A 180 -11.93 -3.99 5.20
C GLY A 180 -11.66 -5.40 4.71
N THR A 181 -12.42 -6.38 5.22
CA THR A 181 -12.34 -7.76 4.76
C THR A 181 -13.65 -8.52 4.95
N ALA A 182 -13.91 -9.45 4.04
CA ALA A 182 -15.08 -10.33 4.08
C ALA A 182 -15.03 -11.28 5.29
N ASP A 183 -13.85 -11.54 5.83
CA ASP A 183 -13.61 -12.43 6.98
C ASP A 183 -13.91 -11.74 8.32
N THR A 184 -15.00 -10.97 8.37
CA THR A 184 -15.53 -10.39 9.60
C THR A 184 -16.94 -10.91 9.86
N PRO A 185 -17.46 -10.86 11.10
CA PRO A 185 -18.83 -11.29 11.41
C PRO A 185 -19.93 -10.53 10.66
N TRP A 186 -19.58 -9.48 9.94
CA TRP A 186 -20.50 -8.50 9.40
C TRP A 186 -20.92 -8.75 7.95
N GLY A 187 -20.32 -9.71 7.24
CA GLY A 187 -20.67 -10.10 5.87
C GLY A 187 -20.07 -9.22 4.77
N THR A 188 -20.19 -9.66 3.51
CA THR A 188 -19.51 -9.06 2.33
C THR A 188 -20.04 -7.68 1.91
N TRP A 189 -21.21 -7.26 2.37
CA TRP A 189 -21.81 -5.96 2.01
C TRP A 189 -21.10 -4.74 2.64
N LEU A 190 -20.20 -4.99 3.59
CA LEU A 190 -19.31 -3.98 4.19
C LEU A 190 -17.94 -3.92 3.53
N LEU A 191 -17.68 -4.75 2.51
CA LEU A 191 -16.45 -4.68 1.73
C LEU A 191 -16.36 -3.30 1.07
N ASP A 192 -15.23 -2.65 1.27
CA ASP A 192 -14.77 -1.54 0.47
C ASP A 192 -14.51 -1.98 -0.96
N THR A 193 -14.63 -1.04 -1.89
CA THR A 193 -14.25 -1.27 -3.29
C THR A 193 -12.79 -0.90 -3.50
N ALA A 194 -12.14 -1.50 -4.50
CA ALA A 194 -10.77 -1.14 -4.86
C ALA A 194 -10.65 0.35 -5.27
N ASP A 195 -11.72 0.94 -5.79
CA ASP A 195 -11.78 2.38 -6.07
C ASP A 195 -11.83 3.22 -4.79
N GLU A 196 -12.54 2.78 -3.74
CA GLU A 196 -12.54 3.46 -2.43
C GLU A 196 -11.14 3.45 -1.80
N VAL A 197 -10.44 2.31 -1.84
CA VAL A 197 -9.06 2.22 -1.35
C VAL A 197 -8.12 3.07 -2.20
N ALA A 198 -8.25 3.03 -3.52
CA ALA A 198 -7.45 3.87 -4.42
C ALA A 198 -7.67 5.35 -4.16
N ALA A 199 -8.89 5.79 -3.92
CA ALA A 199 -9.20 7.17 -3.56
C ALA A 199 -8.54 7.58 -2.23
N ALA A 200 -8.53 6.70 -1.23
CA ALA A 200 -7.84 6.94 0.03
C ALA A 200 -6.31 7.04 -0.13
N VAL A 201 -5.70 6.13 -0.90
CA VAL A 201 -4.26 6.19 -1.23
C VAL A 201 -3.93 7.49 -1.96
N VAL A 202 -4.74 7.87 -2.96
CA VAL A 202 -4.61 9.14 -3.69
C VAL A 202 -4.65 10.33 -2.74
N HIS A 203 -5.60 10.35 -1.81
CA HIS A 203 -5.71 11.44 -0.84
C HIS A 203 -4.45 11.56 0.00
N LEU A 204 -4.00 10.48 0.62
CA LEU A 204 -2.80 10.46 1.48
C LEU A 204 -1.52 10.79 0.70
N ALA A 205 -1.42 10.38 -0.57
CA ALA A 205 -0.28 10.71 -1.43
C ALA A 205 -0.29 12.17 -1.91
N SER A 206 -1.46 12.83 -1.95
CA SER A 206 -1.59 14.17 -2.49
C SER A 206 -1.13 15.29 -1.52
N PRO A 207 -0.81 16.49 -2.03
CA PRO A 207 -0.56 17.67 -1.20
C PRO A 207 -1.74 18.14 -0.37
N ALA A 208 -2.97 17.72 -0.68
CA ALA A 208 -4.12 17.99 0.18
C ALA A 208 -3.95 17.37 1.58
N ALA A 209 -3.13 16.32 1.69
CA ALA A 209 -2.74 15.68 2.93
C ALA A 209 -1.38 16.20 3.47
N ALA A 210 -0.93 17.41 3.11
CA ALA A 210 0.38 17.92 3.50
C ALA A 210 0.61 18.01 5.03
N SER A 211 -0.45 18.13 5.83
CA SER A 211 -0.39 18.12 7.30
C SER A 211 -0.70 16.76 7.93
N VAL A 212 -0.76 15.69 7.12
CA VAL A 212 -1.09 14.33 7.55
C VAL A 212 0.16 13.46 7.39
N THR A 213 0.60 12.84 8.48
CA THR A 213 1.63 11.81 8.49
C THR A 213 1.48 10.93 9.73
N GLY A 214 1.90 9.68 9.65
CA GLY A 214 1.88 8.74 10.77
C GLY A 214 0.48 8.28 11.14
N ILE A 215 -0.45 8.22 10.18
CA ILE A 215 -1.82 7.73 10.41
C ILE A 215 -2.12 6.41 9.70
N ALA A 216 -3.17 5.75 10.18
CA ALA A 216 -3.80 4.61 9.53
C ALA A 216 -5.26 4.95 9.18
N LEU A 217 -5.52 5.27 7.93
CA LEU A 217 -6.84 5.65 7.44
C LEU A 217 -7.68 4.39 7.20
N ALA A 218 -8.78 4.23 7.96
CA ALA A 218 -9.71 3.13 7.76
C ALA A 218 -10.54 3.33 6.48
N VAL A 219 -10.56 2.29 5.64
CA VAL A 219 -11.41 2.18 4.45
C VAL A 219 -12.09 0.82 4.53
N ASP A 220 -12.99 0.66 5.50
CA ASP A 220 -13.41 -0.65 5.99
C ASP A 220 -14.92 -0.82 6.04
N GLY A 221 -15.66 0.01 5.31
CA GLY A 221 -17.13 0.03 5.37
C GLY A 221 -17.68 0.31 6.77
N ALA A 222 -16.90 0.91 7.67
CA ALA A 222 -17.18 1.10 9.09
C ALA A 222 -17.17 -0.18 9.95
N MET A 223 -16.47 -1.24 9.53
CA MET A 223 -16.23 -2.43 10.36
C MET A 223 -15.64 -2.09 11.73
N ARG A 224 -14.79 -1.06 11.82
CA ARG A 224 -14.25 -0.55 13.09
C ARG A 224 -15.13 0.52 13.74
N GLY A 225 -15.83 1.32 12.94
CA GLY A 225 -16.65 2.45 13.41
C GLY A 225 -18.08 2.06 13.84
N LEU A 226 -18.51 0.83 13.57
CA LEU A 226 -19.84 0.28 13.85
C LEU A 226 -20.99 1.18 13.37
N ARG A 227 -20.82 1.84 12.21
CA ARG A 227 -21.84 2.68 11.59
C ARG A 227 -22.35 2.02 10.29
N PRO A 228 -23.60 1.57 10.21
CA PRO A 228 -24.13 1.00 8.97
C PRO A 228 -23.99 1.97 7.80
N ARG A 229 -23.50 1.49 6.65
CA ARG A 229 -23.57 2.24 5.39
C ARG A 229 -25.06 2.52 5.05
N PRO A 230 -25.44 3.74 4.65
CA PRO A 230 -26.71 3.96 3.97
C PRO A 230 -26.74 3.10 2.70
N ALA A 231 -27.87 2.46 2.40
CA ALA A 231 -28.03 1.72 1.16
C ALA A 231 -27.80 2.67 -0.03
N VAL A 232 -26.94 2.28 -0.97
CA VAL A 232 -26.75 3.02 -2.22
C VAL A 232 -27.98 2.77 -3.10
N GLY A 233 -28.85 3.77 -3.19
CA GLY A 233 -30.07 3.74 -4.00
C GLY A 233 -31.34 3.44 -3.20
N ALA A 234 -32.06 4.50 -2.86
CA ALA A 234 -33.50 4.51 -2.62
C ALA A 234 -34.10 5.68 -3.42
#